data_AF-A0A934UH80-F1
#
_entry.id   AF-A0A934UH80-F1
#
_cell.length_a   1.000
_cell.length_b   1.000
_cell.length_c   1.000
_cell.angle_alpha   90.00
_cell.angle_beta   90.00
_cell.angle_gamma   90.00
#
_symmetry.space_group_name_H-M   'P 1'
#
loop_
_entity.id
_entity.type
_entity.pdbx_description
1 polymer ?
#
loop_
_entity_poly.entity_id
_entity_poly.type
_entity_poly.pdbx_seq_one_letter_code
_entity_poly.pdbx_strand_id
1 'polypeptide(L)'
;MTRHISFFLTTLLMLCAPTARAQAVDWKTIDDWRIAFYPGSQGCQAFRLYEENTAFFIGFDHTRKTGALDITILDRRWTAFKTDAEYRIRLQFGTQPAWTLDMDGVLLNGLPGLHILFGSTGPDADQFISQFRRERVMKWQHGETRLGRFPLNGSRKAFDELRRCQKHYDTTAKRPLRPVARTAGLGVEQAAAVD
;
A
#
# COMPACT_ATOMS: atom_id res chain seq x y z
N MET A 1 -4.47 -71.58 5.35
CA MET A 1 -5.11 -70.34 4.90
C MET A 1 -4.45 -69.17 5.62
N THR A 2 -3.55 -68.47 4.94
CA THR A 2 -2.68 -67.43 5.53
C THR A 2 -3.15 -66.08 4.97
N ARG A 3 -3.73 -65.20 5.80
CA ARG A 3 -4.14 -63.84 5.39
C ARG A 3 -3.05 -62.85 5.77
N HIS A 4 -2.35 -62.35 4.76
CA HIS A 4 -1.51 -61.16 4.87
C HIS A 4 -2.41 -59.92 4.95
N ILE A 5 -2.23 -59.10 5.99
CA ILE A 5 -2.84 -57.77 6.10
C ILE A 5 -1.72 -56.76 5.80
N SER A 6 -1.73 -56.22 4.58
CA SER A 6 -0.82 -55.16 4.19
C SER A 6 -1.30 -53.82 4.77
N PHE A 7 -0.43 -53.23 5.60
CA PHE A 7 -0.48 -51.84 6.02
C PHE A 7 -0.36 -50.91 4.79
N PHE A 8 -1.33 -50.04 4.55
CA PHE A 8 -1.16 -48.85 3.72
C PHE A 8 -1.21 -47.62 4.63
N LEU A 9 -0.02 -47.09 4.97
CA LEU A 9 0.15 -45.84 5.69
C LEU A 9 0.25 -44.71 4.66
N THR A 10 -0.86 -44.05 4.37
CA THR A 10 -0.91 -42.92 3.42
C THR A 10 -0.51 -41.63 4.15
N THR A 11 0.76 -41.26 4.07
CA THR A 11 1.28 -39.99 4.61
C THR A 11 0.85 -38.84 3.71
N LEU A 12 -0.16 -38.08 4.14
CA LEU A 12 -0.63 -36.86 3.47
C LEU A 12 0.35 -35.71 3.73
N LEU A 13 1.28 -35.46 2.80
CA LEU A 13 2.08 -34.23 2.80
C LEU A 13 1.17 -33.04 2.45
N MET A 14 0.72 -32.30 3.47
CA MET A 14 0.20 -30.95 3.27
C MET A 14 1.33 -30.04 2.78
N LEU A 15 1.32 -29.70 1.50
CA LEU A 15 2.14 -28.63 0.95
C LEU A 15 1.66 -27.30 1.56
N CYS A 16 2.38 -26.81 2.57
CA CYS A 16 2.35 -25.40 2.94
C CYS A 16 2.95 -24.59 1.80
N ALA A 17 2.13 -24.18 0.83
CA ALA A 17 2.53 -23.18 -0.14
C ALA A 17 2.73 -21.86 0.62
N PRO A 18 3.91 -21.22 0.54
CA PRO A 18 4.09 -19.90 1.13
C PRO A 18 3.16 -18.93 0.39
N THR A 19 2.27 -18.28 1.13
CA THR A 19 1.54 -17.11 0.62
C THR A 19 2.56 -16.01 0.34
N ALA A 20 2.98 -15.89 -0.93
CA ALA A 20 3.79 -14.77 -1.37
C ALA A 20 2.98 -13.49 -1.13
N ARG A 21 3.43 -12.65 -0.19
CA ARG A 21 2.86 -11.33 0.01
C ARG A 21 3.05 -10.54 -1.29
N ALA A 22 1.97 -10.05 -1.87
CA ALA A 22 2.04 -9.27 -3.10
C ALA A 22 2.92 -8.03 -2.86
N GLN A 23 4.06 -7.99 -3.54
CA GLN A 23 5.02 -6.89 -3.43
C GLN A 23 4.46 -5.63 -4.10
N ALA A 24 4.89 -4.46 -3.63
CA ALA A 24 4.56 -3.21 -4.28
C ALA A 24 5.10 -3.20 -5.72
N VAL A 25 4.35 -2.61 -6.64
CA VAL A 25 4.75 -2.45 -8.04
C VAL A 25 5.22 -1.01 -8.23
N ASP A 26 6.54 -0.83 -8.39
CA ASP A 26 7.13 0.50 -8.60
C ASP A 26 6.52 1.17 -9.86
N TRP A 27 6.14 2.43 -9.73
CA TRP A 27 5.58 3.24 -10.83
C TRP A 27 6.60 4.27 -11.33
N LYS A 28 7.09 5.13 -10.42
CA LYS A 28 8.01 6.22 -10.77
C LYS A 28 8.66 6.82 -9.52
N THR A 29 9.83 7.43 -9.69
CA THR A 29 10.43 8.30 -8.67
C THR A 29 10.44 9.76 -9.15
N ILE A 30 10.04 10.69 -8.30
CA ILE A 30 10.04 12.14 -8.55
C ILE A 30 10.72 12.82 -7.38
N ASP A 31 11.88 13.44 -7.64
CA ASP A 31 12.74 13.96 -6.58
C ASP A 31 12.99 12.84 -5.54
N ASP A 32 12.69 13.07 -4.26
CA ASP A 32 12.81 12.07 -3.18
C ASP A 32 11.54 11.23 -2.95
N TRP A 33 10.53 11.37 -3.79
CA TRP A 33 9.26 10.65 -3.66
C TRP A 33 9.23 9.44 -4.58
N ARG A 34 9.01 8.25 -4.01
CA ARG A 34 8.74 7.03 -4.78
C ARG A 34 7.24 6.81 -4.86
N ILE A 35 6.72 6.59 -6.06
CA ILE A 35 5.33 6.27 -6.31
C ILE A 35 5.28 4.79 -6.70
N ALA A 36 4.40 4.03 -6.06
CA ALA A 36 4.18 2.62 -6.33
C ALA A 36 2.72 2.25 -6.12
N PHE A 37 2.28 1.19 -6.80
CA PHE A 37 0.98 0.55 -6.54
C PHE A 37 1.14 -0.52 -5.47
N TYR A 38 0.27 -0.50 -4.47
CA TYR A 38 0.26 -1.46 -3.37
C TYR A 38 -0.97 -2.35 -3.52
N PRO A 39 -0.80 -3.64 -3.89
CA PRO A 39 -1.94 -4.55 -4.05
C PRO A 39 -2.79 -4.70 -2.79
N GLY A 40 -2.17 -4.57 -1.61
CA GLY A 40 -2.86 -4.66 -0.31
C GLY A 40 -3.88 -3.54 -0.09
N SER A 41 -3.60 -2.31 -0.53
CA SER A 41 -4.54 -1.17 -0.47
C SER A 41 -5.33 -1.01 -1.77
N GLN A 42 -5.05 -1.81 -2.79
CA GLN A 42 -5.56 -1.63 -4.16
C GLN A 42 -5.36 -0.20 -4.70
N GLY A 43 -4.30 0.48 -4.26
CA GLY A 43 -4.08 1.88 -4.58
C GLY A 43 -2.62 2.28 -4.70
N CYS A 44 -2.41 3.41 -5.39
CA CYS A 44 -1.10 4.01 -5.53
C CYS A 44 -0.79 4.89 -4.32
N GLN A 45 0.44 4.76 -3.82
CA GLN A 45 0.95 5.58 -2.71
C GLN A 45 2.28 6.23 -3.09
N ALA A 46 2.48 7.45 -2.59
CA ALA A 46 3.73 8.18 -2.63
C ALA A 46 4.41 8.00 -1.27
N PHE A 47 5.65 7.53 -1.34
CA PHE A 47 6.51 7.25 -0.21
C PHE A 47 7.69 8.22 -0.20
N ARG A 48 8.07 8.67 0.99
CA ARG A 48 9.34 9.35 1.23
C ARG A 48 9.96 8.91 2.55
N LEU A 49 11.28 8.74 2.54
CA LEU A 49 12.08 8.51 3.75
C LEU A 49 12.75 9.82 4.19
N TYR A 50 12.66 10.14 5.48
CA TYR A 50 13.31 11.29 6.10
C TYR A 50 14.39 10.83 7.07
N GLU A 51 15.61 11.36 6.89
CA GLU A 51 16.75 11.14 7.79
C GLU A 51 16.98 9.66 8.15
N GLU A 52 16.67 8.75 7.21
CA GLU A 52 16.73 7.28 7.35
C GLU A 52 15.84 6.65 8.44
N ASN A 53 15.05 7.45 9.16
CA ASN A 53 14.31 7.01 10.35
C ASN A 53 12.81 7.05 10.18
N THR A 54 12.30 8.08 9.49
CA THR A 54 10.86 8.31 9.37
C THR A 54 10.37 8.05 7.95
N ALA A 55 9.52 7.05 7.79
CA ALA A 55 8.85 6.75 6.53
C ALA A 55 7.48 7.42 6.51
N PHE A 56 7.18 8.17 5.44
CA PHE A 56 5.88 8.79 5.23
C PHE A 56 5.25 8.25 3.94
N PHE A 57 3.99 7.86 4.04
CA PHE A 57 3.15 7.40 2.95
C PHE A 57 1.90 8.28 2.88
N ILE A 58 1.54 8.65 1.66
CA ILE A 58 0.24 9.24 1.34
C ILE A 58 -0.25 8.64 0.04
N GLY A 59 -1.52 8.26 -0.03
CA GLY A 59 -2.08 7.75 -1.27
C GLY A 59 -3.51 7.29 -1.14
N PHE A 60 -3.88 6.32 -1.95
CA PHE A 60 -5.23 5.80 -1.96
C PHE A 60 -5.31 4.38 -1.42
N ASP A 61 -6.39 4.12 -0.69
CA ASP A 61 -6.87 2.79 -0.35
C ASP A 61 -8.24 2.59 -1.00
N HIS A 62 -8.32 1.67 -1.96
CA HIS A 62 -9.54 1.31 -2.69
C HIS A 62 -10.08 -0.06 -2.28
N THR A 63 -9.66 -0.61 -1.13
CA THR A 63 -10.20 -1.88 -0.62
C THR A 63 -11.67 -1.77 -0.20
N ARG A 64 -12.12 -0.55 0.11
CA ARG A 64 -13.50 -0.23 0.48
C ARG A 64 -14.29 0.29 -0.74
N LYS A 65 -15.63 0.16 -0.70
CA LYS A 65 -16.53 0.61 -1.78
C LYS A 65 -16.32 2.08 -2.15
N THR A 66 -16.15 2.93 -1.13
CA THR A 66 -15.71 4.31 -1.28
C THR A 66 -14.22 4.33 -0.98
N GLY A 67 -13.41 4.72 -1.96
CA GLY A 67 -11.98 4.88 -1.76
C GLY A 67 -11.67 5.80 -0.57
N ALA A 68 -10.48 5.65 -0.02
CA ALA A 68 -9.97 6.44 1.07
C ALA A 68 -8.64 7.09 0.71
N LEU A 69 -8.37 8.26 1.26
CA LEU A 69 -7.02 8.81 1.33
C LEU A 69 -6.33 8.12 2.52
N ASP A 70 -5.28 7.37 2.24
CA ASP A 70 -4.45 6.67 3.21
C ASP A 70 -3.24 7.53 3.55
N ILE A 71 -3.03 7.74 4.85
CA ILE A 71 -1.86 8.42 5.38
C ILE A 71 -1.25 7.56 6.46
N THR A 72 0.03 7.23 6.28
CA THR A 72 0.79 6.43 7.24
C THR A 72 2.14 7.09 7.49
N ILE A 73 2.52 7.20 8.75
CA ILE A 73 3.84 7.68 9.16
C ILE A 73 4.46 6.71 10.16
N LEU A 74 5.66 6.22 9.86
CA LEU A 74 6.36 5.21 10.65
C LEU A 74 7.69 5.79 11.11
N ASP A 75 8.11 5.48 12.33
CA ASP A 75 9.43 5.83 12.82
C ASP A 75 9.91 4.77 13.80
N ARG A 76 11.12 4.25 13.60
CA ARG A 76 11.70 3.22 14.46
C ARG A 76 11.80 3.61 15.94
N ARG A 77 11.83 4.91 16.24
CA ARG A 77 11.96 5.43 17.60
C ARG A 77 10.62 5.47 18.35
N TRP A 78 9.49 5.35 17.67
CA TRP A 78 8.17 5.54 18.27
C TRP A 78 7.59 4.27 18.89
N THR A 79 8.32 3.64 19.81
CA THR A 79 7.91 2.39 20.47
C THR A 79 6.68 2.52 21.39
N ALA A 80 6.27 3.76 21.69
CA ALA A 80 5.11 4.07 22.51
C ALA A 80 3.77 3.84 21.79
N PHE A 81 3.72 3.94 20.45
CA PHE A 81 2.51 3.68 19.69
C PHE A 81 2.26 2.18 19.58
N LYS A 82 1.11 1.74 20.08
CA LYS A 82 0.70 0.33 20.10
C LYS A 82 -0.31 0.09 18.99
N THR A 83 -0.22 -1.08 18.35
CA THR A 83 -1.16 -1.48 17.32
C THR A 83 -2.59 -1.41 17.83
N ASP A 84 -3.50 -0.86 17.01
CA ASP A 84 -4.94 -0.71 17.26
C ASP A 84 -5.32 0.25 18.40
N ALA A 85 -4.35 0.93 19.04
CA ALA A 85 -4.64 2.00 19.97
C ALA A 85 -4.78 3.34 19.22
N GLU A 86 -5.77 4.14 19.60
CA GLU A 86 -6.00 5.46 19.00
C GLU A 86 -5.17 6.55 19.70
N TYR A 87 -4.59 7.45 18.92
CA TYR A 87 -3.79 8.58 19.39
C TYR A 87 -4.24 9.87 18.74
N ARG A 88 -4.39 10.93 19.55
CA ARG A 88 -4.73 12.27 19.06
C ARG A 88 -3.49 13.04 18.63
N ILE A 89 -3.37 13.27 17.34
CA ILE A 89 -2.19 13.85 16.69
C ILE A 89 -2.50 15.25 16.20
N ARG A 90 -1.60 16.19 16.47
CA ARG A 90 -1.63 17.53 15.87
C ARG A 90 -0.73 17.55 14.64
N LEU A 91 -1.32 17.86 13.49
CA LEU A 91 -0.61 18.03 12.22
C LEU A 91 -0.77 19.46 11.73
N GLN A 92 0.34 20.16 11.49
CA GLN A 92 0.34 21.49 10.89
C GLN A 92 1.10 21.51 9.57
N PHE A 93 0.45 21.96 8.50
CA PHE A 93 1.09 22.29 7.24
C PHE A 93 1.51 23.76 7.22
N GLY A 94 2.79 24.05 7.02
CA GLY A 94 3.31 25.42 6.95
C GLY A 94 2.90 26.27 8.16
N THR A 95 2.11 27.32 7.90
CA THR A 95 1.51 28.23 8.90
C THR A 95 -0.02 28.10 8.95
N GLN A 96 -0.60 27.07 8.34
CA GLN A 96 -2.04 26.82 8.36
C GLN A 96 -2.51 26.45 9.77
N PRO A 97 -3.81 26.57 10.07
CA PRO A 97 -4.40 25.98 11.26
C PRO A 97 -4.04 24.49 11.36
N ALA A 98 -3.75 24.02 12.58
CA ALA A 98 -3.40 22.64 12.82
C ALA A 98 -4.64 21.74 12.74
N TRP A 99 -4.49 20.59 12.10
CA TRP A 99 -5.42 19.48 12.17
C TRP A 99 -5.30 18.79 13.51
N THR A 100 -6.42 18.30 14.01
CA THR A 100 -6.48 17.31 15.09
C THR A 100 -6.95 16.00 14.47
N LEU A 101 -6.09 15.00 14.46
CA LEU A 101 -6.32 13.72 13.81
C LEU A 101 -6.37 12.62 14.85
N ASP A 102 -7.35 11.75 14.75
CA ASP A 102 -7.43 10.54 15.56
C ASP A 102 -6.87 9.40 14.72
N MET A 103 -5.68 8.93 15.11
CA MET A 103 -4.87 8.01 14.31
C MET A 103 -4.65 6.71 15.06
N ASP A 104 -4.75 5.60 14.34
CA ASP A 104 -4.48 4.28 14.87
C ASP A 104 -2.97 4.04 14.90
N GLY A 105 -2.48 3.49 16.00
CA GLY A 105 -1.15 2.93 16.07
C GLY A 105 -1.04 1.70 15.18
N VAL A 106 0.07 1.57 14.46
CA VAL A 106 0.33 0.46 13.54
C VAL A 106 1.73 -0.09 13.69
N LEU A 107 1.92 -1.35 13.27
CA LEU A 107 3.24 -1.97 13.12
C LEU A 107 3.38 -2.49 11.68
N LEU A 108 4.01 -1.70 10.82
CA LEU A 108 4.17 -2.04 9.40
C LEU A 108 5.61 -2.42 9.11
N ASN A 109 5.84 -3.64 8.61
CA ASN A 109 7.17 -4.19 8.33
C ASN A 109 8.15 -4.07 9.53
N GLY A 110 7.63 -4.25 10.75
CA GLY A 110 8.40 -4.14 11.98
C GLY A 110 8.68 -2.70 12.45
N LEU A 111 8.16 -1.68 11.77
CA LEU A 111 8.28 -0.28 12.18
C LEU A 111 6.97 0.20 12.83
N PRO A 112 7.02 0.73 14.06
CA PRO A 112 5.85 1.32 14.69
C PRO A 112 5.51 2.66 14.02
N GLY A 113 4.24 3.04 14.09
CA GLY A 113 3.78 4.28 13.49
C GLY A 113 2.32 4.58 13.75
N LEU A 114 1.81 5.51 12.94
CA LEU A 114 0.45 6.02 13.00
C LEU A 114 -0.16 5.95 11.60
N HIS A 115 -1.44 5.60 11.53
CA HIS A 115 -2.21 5.46 10.31
C HIS A 115 -3.58 6.12 10.45
N ILE A 116 -4.09 6.67 9.35
CA ILE A 116 -5.46 7.17 9.26
C ILE A 116 -5.98 7.03 7.83
N LEU A 117 -7.29 6.78 7.73
CA LEU A 117 -8.04 6.83 6.48
C LEU A 117 -9.03 7.99 6.53
N PHE A 118 -8.97 8.86 5.52
CA PHE A 118 -10.05 9.80 5.23
C PHE A 118 -10.89 9.26 4.07
N GLY A 119 -12.16 9.66 3.95
CA GLY A 119 -12.86 9.46 2.68
C GLY A 119 -12.07 10.12 1.54
N SER A 120 -11.90 9.46 0.39
CA SER A 120 -11.05 9.99 -0.71
C SER A 120 -11.63 11.24 -1.39
N THR A 121 -12.83 11.65 -1.02
CA THR A 121 -13.57 12.80 -1.55
C THR A 121 -14.24 13.54 -0.41
N GLY A 122 -14.37 14.86 -0.53
CA GLY A 122 -15.02 15.71 0.46
C GLY A 122 -14.10 16.84 0.94
N PRO A 123 -14.65 17.80 1.70
CA PRO A 123 -13.95 19.03 2.06
C PRO A 123 -12.65 18.76 2.81
N ASP A 124 -12.64 17.81 3.74
CA ASP A 124 -11.45 17.51 4.53
C ASP A 124 -10.33 16.90 3.69
N ALA A 125 -10.64 15.93 2.83
CA ALA A 125 -9.68 15.33 1.92
C ALA A 125 -9.14 16.36 0.91
N ASP A 126 -10.03 17.18 0.34
CA ASP A 126 -9.66 18.23 -0.60
C ASP A 126 -8.73 19.28 0.05
N GLN A 127 -9.05 19.68 1.28
CA GLN A 127 -8.23 20.62 2.04
C GLN A 127 -6.89 20.00 2.44
N PHE A 128 -6.87 18.77 2.93
CA PHE A 128 -5.65 18.05 3.28
C PHE A 128 -4.71 17.95 2.06
N ILE A 129 -5.24 17.45 0.94
CA ILE A 129 -4.49 17.32 -0.31
C ILE A 129 -3.99 18.67 -0.80
N SER A 130 -4.82 19.72 -0.71
CA SER A 130 -4.44 21.08 -1.09
C SER A 130 -3.26 21.58 -0.26
N GLN A 131 -3.31 21.41 1.07
CA GLN A 131 -2.22 21.83 1.97
C GLN A 131 -0.95 21.00 1.73
N PHE A 132 -1.06 19.67 1.61
CA PHE A 132 0.08 18.79 1.30
C PHE A 132 0.80 19.20 0.01
N ARG A 133 0.05 19.60 -1.03
CA ARG A 133 0.60 20.02 -2.34
C ARG A 133 1.11 21.47 -2.36
N ARG A 134 0.72 22.32 -1.41
CA ARG A 134 1.03 23.76 -1.41
C ARG A 134 2.11 24.13 -0.41
N GLU A 135 2.06 23.54 0.77
CA GLU A 135 2.91 23.93 1.89
C GLU A 135 4.28 23.26 1.80
N ARG A 136 5.29 23.92 2.39
CA ARG A 136 6.70 23.48 2.29
C ARG A 136 7.11 22.50 3.37
N VAL A 137 6.32 22.37 4.43
CA VAL A 137 6.67 21.60 5.61
C VAL A 137 5.40 21.09 6.29
N MET A 138 5.48 19.90 6.86
CA MET A 138 4.51 19.39 7.83
C MET A 138 5.17 19.20 9.19
N LYS A 139 4.46 19.55 10.26
CA LYS A 139 4.90 19.37 11.65
C LYS A 139 3.92 18.45 12.35
N TRP A 140 4.45 17.46 13.06
CA TRP A 140 3.68 16.42 13.73
C TRP A 140 3.96 16.46 15.23
N GLN A 141 2.90 16.36 16.04
CA GLN A 141 2.97 16.43 17.49
C GLN A 141 1.96 15.49 18.14
N HIS A 142 2.33 14.93 19.30
CA HIS A 142 1.46 14.16 20.18
C HIS A 142 1.55 14.74 21.59
N GLY A 143 0.47 15.37 22.06
CA GLY A 143 0.52 16.23 23.26
C GLY A 143 1.56 17.35 23.09
N GLU A 144 2.50 17.41 24.03
CA GLU A 144 3.64 18.35 24.01
C GLU A 144 4.87 17.78 23.28
N THR A 145 4.85 16.49 22.92
CA THR A 145 5.98 15.84 22.24
C THR A 145 5.97 16.15 20.75
N ARG A 146 7.08 16.70 20.25
CA ARG A 146 7.29 16.86 18.81
C ARG A 146 7.70 15.52 18.20
N LEU A 147 6.89 15.03 17.27
CA LEU A 147 7.17 13.82 16.50
C LEU A 147 8.13 14.12 15.34
N GLY A 148 7.99 15.28 14.70
CA GLY A 148 8.94 15.73 13.70
C GLY A 148 8.51 16.96 12.91
N ARG A 149 9.42 17.41 12.05
CA ARG A 149 9.22 18.50 11.09
C ARG A 149 9.77 18.05 9.74
N PHE A 150 8.90 17.77 8.80
CA PHE A 150 9.25 17.10 7.56
C PHE A 150 9.07 18.03 6.35
N PRO A 151 10.14 18.31 5.57
CA PRO A 151 10.04 19.07 4.33
C PRO A 151 9.14 18.37 3.30
N LEU A 152 8.38 19.16 2.55
CA LEU A 152 7.46 18.69 1.50
C LEU A 152 7.94 19.06 0.09
N ASN A 153 9.26 19.23 -0.09
CA ASN A 153 9.83 19.48 -1.41
C ASN A 153 9.39 18.38 -2.40
N GLY A 154 8.86 18.77 -3.56
CA GLY A 154 8.35 17.83 -4.56
C GLY A 154 6.95 17.26 -4.32
N SER A 155 6.30 17.54 -3.17
CA SER A 155 5.01 16.92 -2.80
C SER A 155 3.90 17.14 -3.84
N ARG A 156 3.83 18.33 -4.44
CA ARG A 156 2.88 18.62 -5.52
C ARG A 156 3.03 17.68 -6.71
N LYS A 157 4.26 17.58 -7.24
CA LYS A 157 4.56 16.75 -8.42
C LYS A 157 4.33 15.27 -8.10
N ALA A 158 4.74 14.84 -6.91
CA ALA A 158 4.52 13.48 -6.43
C ALA A 158 3.03 13.14 -6.37
N PHE A 159 2.20 14.02 -5.79
CA PHE A 159 0.75 13.78 -5.70
C PHE A 159 0.06 13.81 -7.06
N ASP A 160 0.50 14.67 -7.98
CA ASP A 160 -0.02 14.72 -9.34
C ASP A 160 0.32 13.42 -10.11
N GLU A 161 1.50 12.85 -9.90
CA GLU A 161 1.88 11.54 -10.48
C GLU A 161 1.17 10.38 -9.79
N LEU A 162 0.97 10.43 -8.47
CA LEU A 162 0.18 9.47 -7.72
C LEU A 162 -1.23 9.33 -8.30
N ARG A 163 -1.88 10.44 -8.67
CA ARG A 163 -3.18 10.43 -9.35
C ARG A 163 -3.13 9.77 -10.73
N ARG A 164 -2.03 9.95 -11.49
CA ARG A 164 -1.83 9.28 -12.80
C ARG A 164 -1.67 7.77 -12.62
N CYS A 165 -0.88 7.36 -11.63
CA CYS A 165 -0.75 5.96 -11.23
C CYS A 165 -2.12 5.37 -10.87
N GLN A 166 -2.89 6.03 -10.00
CA GLN A 166 -4.20 5.52 -9.59
C GLN A 166 -5.14 5.36 -10.78
N LYS A 167 -5.21 6.37 -11.66
CA LYS A 167 -6.04 6.32 -12.87
C LYS A 167 -5.68 5.14 -13.78
N HIS A 168 -4.39 4.82 -13.91
CA HIS A 168 -3.92 3.68 -14.70
C HIS A 168 -4.45 2.36 -14.14
N TYR A 169 -4.30 2.14 -12.83
CA TYR A 169 -4.73 0.89 -12.19
C TYR A 169 -6.25 0.79 -12.08
N ASP A 170 -6.97 1.89 -11.85
CA ASP A 170 -8.43 1.91 -11.88
C ASP A 170 -8.98 1.52 -13.26
N THR A 171 -8.32 1.97 -14.34
CA THR A 171 -8.72 1.63 -15.71
C THR A 171 -8.39 0.17 -16.05
N THR A 172 -7.24 -0.31 -15.59
CA THR A 172 -6.80 -1.69 -15.83
C THR A 172 -7.65 -2.70 -15.08
N ALA A 173 -8.02 -2.42 -13.82
CA ALA A 173 -8.89 -3.26 -13.02
C ALA A 173 -10.31 -3.40 -13.61
N LYS A 174 -10.80 -2.37 -14.29
CA LYS A 174 -12.12 -2.37 -14.95
C LYS A 174 -12.15 -3.08 -16.30
N ARG A 175 -10.99 -3.41 -16.88
CA ARG A 175 -10.93 -4.11 -18.16
C ARG A 175 -11.27 -5.58 -17.93
N PRO A 176 -12.37 -6.12 -18.51
CA PRO A 176 -12.65 -7.55 -18.40
C PRO A 176 -11.45 -8.32 -18.94
N LEU A 177 -11.00 -9.33 -18.19
CA LEU A 177 -10.01 -10.29 -18.67
C LEU A 177 -10.59 -10.88 -19.95
N ARG A 178 -10.05 -10.49 -21.11
CA ARG A 178 -10.33 -11.23 -22.33
C ARG A 178 -9.84 -12.65 -22.06
N PRO A 179 -10.68 -13.69 -22.20
CA PRO A 179 -10.17 -15.04 -22.18
C PRO A 179 -9.05 -15.09 -23.21
N VAL A 180 -7.84 -15.43 -22.77
CA VAL A 180 -6.80 -15.83 -23.71
C VAL A 180 -7.39 -17.03 -24.42
N ALA A 181 -7.84 -16.84 -25.67
CA ALA A 181 -8.25 -17.94 -26.50
C ALA A 181 -7.07 -18.92 -26.50
N ARG A 182 -7.27 -20.13 -25.96
CA ARG A 182 -6.32 -21.22 -26.18
C ARG A 182 -6.14 -21.29 -27.68
N THR A 183 -4.94 -21.00 -28.16
CA THR A 183 -4.54 -21.42 -29.49
C THR A 183 -4.87 -22.91 -29.57
N ALA A 184 -5.81 -23.27 -30.44
CA ALA A 184 -6.12 -24.65 -30.73
C ALA A 184 -4.88 -25.26 -31.37
N GLY A 185 -3.99 -25.82 -30.54
CA GLY A 185 -2.99 -26.77 -30.99
C GLY A 185 -3.72 -28.08 -31.28
N LEU A 186 -4.12 -28.28 -32.53
CA LEU A 186 -4.41 -29.61 -33.08
C LEU A 186 -3.83 -29.66 -34.49
N GLY A 187 -2.75 -30.42 -34.58
CA GLY A 187 -2.01 -30.73 -35.78
C GLY A 187 -0.90 -31.71 -35.43
N VAL A 188 -1.26 -32.84 -34.81
CA VAL A 188 -0.40 -34.02 -34.77
C VAL A 188 -0.53 -34.67 -36.14
N GLU A 189 0.49 -34.55 -36.97
CA GLU A 189 0.64 -35.38 -38.17
C GLU A 189 1.42 -36.62 -37.78
N GLN A 190 0.70 -37.73 -37.62
CA GLN A 190 1.25 -39.08 -37.65
C GLN A 190 1.23 -39.54 -39.11
N ALA A 191 2.41 -39.64 -39.73
CA ALA A 191 2.60 -40.42 -40.95
C ALA A 191 3.34 -41.71 -40.60
N ALA A 192 2.71 -42.81 -40.99
CA ALA A 192 3.07 -44.19 -40.73
C ALA A 192 4.46 -44.58 -41.26
N ALA A 193 5.12 -45.48 -40.53
CA ALA A 193 6.14 -46.38 -41.07
C ALA A 193 5.44 -47.61 -41.65
N VAL A 194 5.83 -47.97 -42.88
CA VAL A 194 5.60 -49.28 -43.50
C VAL A 194 6.98 -49.80 -43.89
N ASP A 195 7.30 -50.98 -43.36
CA ASP A 195 8.41 -51.91 -43.59
C ASP A 195 9.87 -51.45 -43.34
#